data_AF-A0A517XMN4-F1
#
_entry.id   AF-A0A517XMN4-F1
#
_cell.length_a   1.000
_cell.length_b   1.000
_cell.length_c   1.000
_cell.angle_alpha   90.00
_cell.angle_beta   90.00
_cell.angle_gamma   90.00
#
_symmetry.space_group_name_H-M   'P 1'
#
loop_
_entity.id
_entity.type
_entity.pdbx_description
1 polymer ?
#
loop_
_entity_poly.entity_id
_entity_poly.type
_entity_poly.pdbx_seq_one_letter_code
_entity_poly.pdbx_strand_id
1 'polypeptide(L)'
;MTRTRFAPWFVALAVGLAGCTSDNRPAGDGNPTRADELREVGGIAAAHAAKGKKAAPTAAELAAYEATFPVGVRALKAGDVTAVWGVKPAEEGAVAAGQAAGGVLAYEKKAETEGGSVLLQDGTVKTMTADEFRAAPKAK
;
A
#
# COMPACT_ATOMS: atom_id res chain seq x y z
N MET A 1 29.19 52.13 -36.38
CA MET A 1 29.86 50.82 -36.25
C MET A 1 29.59 50.29 -34.85
N THR A 2 28.70 49.31 -34.81
CA THR A 2 28.15 48.63 -33.64
C THR A 2 29.19 47.72 -32.99
N ARG A 3 29.34 47.78 -31.67
CA ARG A 3 30.09 46.79 -30.91
C ARG A 3 29.33 46.30 -29.68
N THR A 4 29.23 44.98 -29.66
CA THR A 4 29.30 44.06 -28.52
C THR A 4 28.08 43.89 -27.61
N ARG A 5 27.56 42.66 -27.71
CA ARG A 5 26.51 41.98 -26.95
C ARG A 5 27.04 41.55 -25.57
N PHE A 6 26.25 41.78 -24.52
CA PHE A 6 26.29 40.98 -23.29
C PHE A 6 24.84 40.85 -22.79
N ALA A 7 24.24 39.69 -23.02
CA ALA A 7 22.94 39.32 -22.48
C ALA A 7 23.18 38.33 -21.33
N PRO A 8 22.95 38.71 -20.06
CA PRO A 8 23.02 37.77 -18.96
C PRO A 8 21.74 36.90 -18.94
N TRP A 9 22.01 35.62 -19.14
CA TRP A 9 21.17 34.45 -18.94
C TRP A 9 20.72 34.38 -17.48
N PHE A 10 19.51 34.86 -17.16
CA PHE A 10 18.88 34.60 -15.87
C PHE A 10 18.20 33.23 -15.91
N VAL A 11 18.90 32.24 -15.39
CA VAL A 11 18.40 30.88 -15.13
C VAL A 11 17.30 30.97 -14.07
N ALA A 12 16.06 30.74 -14.48
CA ALA A 12 14.93 30.54 -13.58
C ALA A 12 15.03 29.15 -12.94
N LEU A 13 15.52 29.10 -11.70
CA LEU A 13 15.54 27.91 -10.86
C LEU A 13 14.22 27.83 -10.08
N ALA A 14 13.17 27.33 -10.72
CA ALA A 14 11.93 26.96 -10.04
C ALA A 14 12.14 25.63 -9.31
N VAL A 15 12.53 25.71 -8.04
CA VAL A 15 12.58 24.57 -7.12
C VAL A 15 11.14 24.23 -6.73
N GLY A 16 10.48 23.41 -7.56
CA GLY A 16 9.22 22.78 -7.23
C GLY A 16 9.45 21.62 -6.26
N LEU A 17 9.57 21.90 -4.97
CA LEU A 17 9.35 20.91 -3.91
C LEU A 17 7.85 20.61 -3.83
N ALA A 18 7.32 19.86 -4.80
CA ALA A 18 6.07 19.13 -4.67
C ALA A 18 6.39 17.71 -4.19
N GLY A 19 7.01 17.62 -3.01
CA GLY A 19 7.40 16.39 -2.36
C GLY A 19 6.59 16.19 -1.09
N CYS A 20 5.28 16.05 -1.23
CA CYS A 20 4.37 15.42 -0.28
C CYS A 20 3.13 15.06 -1.10
N THR A 21 3.10 13.87 -1.68
CA THR A 21 1.83 13.26 -2.06
C THR A 21 1.12 12.88 -0.75
N SER A 22 0.58 13.89 -0.09
CA SER A 22 -0.35 13.70 1.01
C SER A 22 -1.62 13.16 0.37
N ASP A 23 -1.76 11.84 0.44
CA ASP A 23 -3.00 11.10 0.24
C ASP A 23 -4.12 11.91 0.90
N ASN A 24 -4.96 12.53 0.06
CA ASN A 24 -6.02 13.45 0.46
C ASN A 24 -7.17 12.62 1.07
N ARG A 25 -6.91 12.01 2.24
CA ARG A 25 -7.92 11.28 3.01
C ARG A 25 -8.91 12.28 3.59
N PRO A 26 -10.22 12.12 3.35
CA PRO A 26 -11.21 12.77 4.19
C PRO A 26 -10.94 12.35 5.64
N ALA A 27 -10.78 13.32 6.52
CA ALA A 27 -10.63 13.08 7.95
C ALA A 27 -11.93 12.46 8.48
N GLY A 28 -11.95 11.13 8.60
CA GLY A 28 -13.02 10.39 9.26
C GLY A 28 -13.02 10.62 10.77
N ASP A 29 -14.13 10.23 11.40
CA ASP A 29 -14.57 10.30 12.80
C ASP A 29 -13.61 9.72 13.88
N GLY A 30 -12.31 9.64 13.61
CA GLY A 30 -11.28 9.17 14.54
C GLY A 30 -11.18 7.65 14.66
N ASN A 31 -12.13 6.91 14.08
CA ASN A 31 -12.10 5.45 14.03
C ASN A 31 -11.34 4.99 12.77
N PRO A 32 -10.49 3.95 12.86
CA PRO A 32 -9.77 3.43 11.70
C PRO A 32 -10.75 2.92 10.64
N THR A 33 -10.51 3.29 9.38
CA THR A 33 -11.31 2.80 8.27
C THR A 33 -10.84 1.42 7.84
N ARG A 34 -11.67 0.71 7.06
CA ARG A 34 -11.27 -0.57 6.47
C ARG A 34 -10.02 -0.47 5.58
N ALA A 35 -9.86 0.67 4.92
CA ALA A 35 -8.68 0.93 4.11
C ALA A 35 -7.43 1.17 4.96
N ASP A 36 -7.56 1.64 6.20
CA ASP A 36 -6.44 1.79 7.13
C ASP A 36 -6.02 0.42 7.68
N GLU A 37 -6.98 -0.42 8.07
CA GLU A 37 -6.73 -1.81 8.47
C GLU A 37 -5.97 -2.58 7.39
N LEU A 38 -6.47 -2.53 6.14
CA LEU A 38 -5.83 -3.21 5.02
C LEU A 38 -4.41 -2.74 4.77
N ARG A 39 -4.16 -1.43 4.83
CA ARG A 39 -2.82 -0.86 4.63
C ARG A 39 -1.86 -1.24 5.74
N GLU A 40 -2.29 -1.21 7.00
CA GLU A 40 -1.46 -1.68 8.10
C GLU A 40 -1.14 -3.17 7.97
N VAL A 41 -2.13 -3.99 7.60
CA VAL A 41 -1.89 -5.43 7.34
C VAL A 41 -0.92 -5.65 6.18
N GLY A 42 -1.03 -4.88 5.09
CA GLY A 42 -0.06 -4.88 4.01
C GLY A 42 1.35 -4.50 4.48
N GLY A 43 1.45 -3.51 5.37
CA GLY A 43 2.69 -3.11 6.04
C GLY A 43 3.30 -4.23 6.89
N ILE A 44 2.48 -4.95 7.66
CA ILE A 44 2.92 -6.14 8.43
C ILE A 44 3.44 -7.22 7.47
N ALA A 45 2.70 -7.53 6.40
CA ALA A 45 3.11 -8.52 5.41
C ALA A 45 4.44 -8.16 4.74
N ALA A 46 4.60 -6.91 4.33
CA ALA A 46 5.85 -6.40 3.75
C ALA A 46 7.02 -6.49 4.75
N ALA A 47 6.82 -6.05 5.99
CA ALA A 47 7.83 -6.10 7.04
C ALA A 47 8.19 -7.54 7.44
N HIS A 48 7.24 -8.47 7.38
CA HIS A 48 7.48 -9.90 7.61
C HIS A 48 8.26 -10.54 6.46
N ALA A 49 7.88 -10.23 5.22
CA ALA A 49 8.57 -10.69 4.01
C ALA A 49 10.00 -10.13 3.92
N ALA A 50 10.24 -8.90 4.37
CA ALA A 50 11.57 -8.29 4.45
C ALA A 50 12.51 -9.03 5.40
N LYS A 51 11.98 -9.74 6.41
CA LYS A 51 12.73 -10.65 7.29
C LYS A 51 12.99 -12.03 6.66
N GLY A 52 12.67 -12.21 5.37
CA GLY A 52 12.80 -13.48 4.65
C GLY A 52 11.72 -14.51 4.97
N LYS A 53 10.67 -14.12 5.69
CA LYS A 53 9.61 -15.04 6.13
C LYS A 53 8.46 -15.06 5.12
N LYS A 54 8.13 -16.27 4.65
CA LYS A 54 7.05 -16.50 3.69
C LYS A 54 5.75 -17.00 4.34
N ALA A 55 5.84 -17.58 5.53
CA ALA A 55 4.68 -18.05 6.27
C ALA A 55 3.95 -16.89 6.95
N ALA A 56 2.71 -17.14 7.38
CA ALA A 56 2.01 -16.25 8.29
C ALA A 56 2.79 -16.14 9.61
N PRO A 57 2.84 -14.94 10.24
CA PRO A 57 3.44 -14.79 11.55
C PRO A 57 2.65 -15.59 12.59
N THR A 58 3.37 -16.21 13.52
CA THR A 58 2.79 -16.74 14.76
C THR A 58 2.19 -15.61 15.61
N ALA A 59 1.32 -15.95 16.57
CA ALA A 59 0.74 -14.97 17.49
C ALA A 59 1.82 -14.14 18.24
N ALA A 60 2.93 -14.77 18.62
CA ALA A 60 4.05 -14.11 19.29
C ALA A 60 4.78 -13.13 18.35
N GLU A 61 4.98 -13.51 17.09
CA GLU A 61 5.59 -12.61 16.09
C GLU A 61 4.66 -11.46 15.74
N LEU A 62 3.35 -11.70 15.71
CA LEU A 62 2.36 -10.66 15.43
C LEU A 62 2.37 -9.56 16.51
N ALA A 63 2.59 -9.94 17.78
CA ALA A 63 2.70 -8.98 18.88
C ALA A 63 3.87 -7.99 18.69
N ALA A 64 4.94 -8.39 18.00
CA ALA A 64 6.07 -7.49 17.71
C ALA A 64 5.71 -6.35 16.75
N TYR A 65 4.59 -6.46 16.02
CA TYR A 65 4.10 -5.43 15.10
C TYR A 65 3.08 -4.49 15.75
N GLU A 66 2.58 -4.80 16.95
CA GLU A 66 1.44 -4.08 17.57
C GLU A 66 1.74 -2.62 17.88
N ALA A 67 3.00 -2.29 18.18
CA ALA A 67 3.42 -0.90 18.41
C ALA A 67 3.42 -0.04 17.13
N THR A 68 3.64 -0.65 15.96
CA THR A 68 3.75 0.05 14.67
C THR A 68 2.46 -0.03 13.85
N PHE A 69 1.74 -1.15 13.97
CA PHE A 69 0.54 -1.47 13.20
C PHE A 69 -0.59 -1.95 14.15
N PRO A 70 -1.02 -1.10 15.11
CA PRO A 70 -1.98 -1.50 16.13
C PRO A 70 -3.33 -1.91 15.55
N VAL A 71 -3.77 -1.25 14.47
CA VAL A 71 -5.05 -1.51 13.82
C VAL A 71 -4.96 -2.79 12.97
N GLY A 72 -3.88 -2.95 12.21
CA GLY A 72 -3.65 -4.15 11.39
C GLY A 72 -3.50 -5.42 12.24
N VAL A 73 -2.79 -5.33 13.37
CA VAL A 73 -2.69 -6.46 14.32
C VAL A 73 -4.06 -6.84 14.89
N ARG A 74 -4.90 -5.86 15.24
CA ARG A 74 -6.27 -6.13 15.71
C ARG A 74 -7.11 -6.79 14.62
N ALA A 75 -7.07 -6.27 13.39
CA ALA A 75 -7.82 -6.82 12.26
C ALA A 75 -7.41 -8.26 11.91
N LEU A 76 -6.11 -8.57 11.99
CA LEU A 76 -5.60 -9.95 11.82
C LEU A 76 -6.02 -10.87 12.97
N LYS A 77 -5.96 -10.40 14.22
CA LYS A 77 -6.39 -11.18 15.39
C LYS A 77 -7.91 -11.46 15.36
N ALA A 78 -8.72 -10.51 14.91
CA ALA A 78 -10.16 -10.67 14.73
C ALA A 78 -10.50 -11.61 13.57
N GLY A 79 -9.60 -11.75 12.59
CA GLY A 79 -9.82 -12.53 11.38
C GLY A 79 -10.69 -11.82 10.35
N ASP A 80 -10.90 -10.51 10.50
CA ASP A 80 -11.67 -9.72 9.56
C ASP A 80 -10.88 -9.47 8.27
N VAL A 81 -9.55 -9.30 8.38
CA VAL A 81 -8.63 -9.10 7.26
C VAL A 81 -7.66 -10.27 7.18
N THR A 82 -7.31 -10.67 5.96
CA THR A 82 -6.28 -11.66 5.67
C THR A 82 -5.21 -11.05 4.77
N ALA A 83 -3.94 -11.43 4.98
CA ALA A 83 -2.83 -11.05 4.12
C ALA A 83 -2.35 -12.23 3.26
N VAL A 84 -1.80 -11.92 2.09
CA VAL A 84 -1.00 -12.84 1.30
C VAL A 84 0.46 -12.72 1.77
N TRP A 85 0.95 -13.75 2.46
CA TRP A 85 2.27 -13.72 3.10
C TRP A 85 3.40 -14.05 2.13
N GLY A 86 4.59 -13.54 2.44
CA GLY A 86 5.81 -13.78 1.66
C GLY A 86 5.92 -12.97 0.37
N VAL A 87 4.96 -12.08 0.13
CA VAL A 87 4.94 -11.23 -1.06
C VAL A 87 5.32 -9.80 -0.71
N LYS A 88 6.08 -9.16 -1.59
CA LYS A 88 6.46 -7.75 -1.44
C LYS A 88 5.45 -6.84 -2.15
N PRO A 89 5.20 -5.63 -1.63
CA PRO A 89 4.60 -4.56 -2.41
C PRO A 89 5.42 -4.32 -3.69
N ALA A 90 4.78 -3.76 -4.70
CA ALA A 90 5.49 -3.35 -5.90
C ALA A 90 6.42 -2.18 -5.61
N GLU A 91 7.60 -2.20 -6.23
CA GLU A 91 8.55 -1.09 -6.16
C GLU A 91 7.95 0.17 -6.80
N GLU A 92 8.27 1.34 -6.27
CA GLU A 92 7.69 2.62 -6.72
C GLU A 92 7.87 2.86 -8.22
N GLY A 93 9.03 2.50 -8.77
CA GLY A 93 9.29 2.60 -10.21
C GLY A 93 8.40 1.69 -11.07
N ALA A 94 8.04 0.51 -10.56
CA ALA A 94 7.11 -0.40 -11.23
C ALA A 94 5.66 0.10 -11.15
N VAL A 95 5.28 0.74 -10.04
CA VAL A 95 3.98 1.41 -9.90
C VAL A 95 3.87 2.58 -10.88
N ALA A 96 4.87 3.46 -10.91
CA ALA A 96 4.90 4.62 -11.80
C ALA A 96 4.89 4.24 -13.29
N ALA A 97 5.49 3.10 -13.64
CA ALA A 97 5.47 2.55 -14.99
C ALA A 97 4.16 1.79 -15.35
N GLY A 98 3.20 1.69 -14.42
CA GLY A 98 1.95 0.93 -14.62
C GLY A 98 2.17 -0.59 -14.71
N GLN A 99 3.31 -1.08 -14.21
CA GLN A 99 3.72 -2.48 -14.26
C GLN A 99 3.40 -3.26 -12.98
N ALA A 100 3.02 -2.56 -11.90
CA ALA A 100 2.54 -3.13 -10.64
C ALA A 100 1.12 -3.68 -10.79
N ALA A 101 1.00 -4.83 -11.45
CA ALA A 101 -0.26 -5.36 -11.94
C ALA A 101 -1.03 -6.14 -10.86
N GLY A 102 -1.89 -5.45 -10.11
CA GLY A 102 -3.14 -5.99 -9.57
C GLY A 102 -3.06 -7.17 -8.60
N GLY A 103 -1.86 -7.55 -8.15
CA GLY A 103 -1.66 -8.66 -7.22
C GLY A 103 -2.29 -8.33 -5.87
N VAL A 104 -3.15 -9.20 -5.36
CA VAL A 104 -3.75 -9.02 -4.03
C VAL A 104 -2.69 -9.21 -2.94
N LEU A 105 -2.49 -8.20 -2.09
CA LEU A 105 -1.59 -8.23 -0.93
C LEU A 105 -2.34 -8.47 0.38
N ALA A 106 -3.51 -7.87 0.57
CA ALA A 106 -4.39 -8.10 1.71
C ALA A 106 -5.86 -7.91 1.31
N TYR A 107 -6.78 -8.53 2.02
CA TYR A 107 -8.21 -8.49 1.68
C TYR A 107 -9.11 -8.75 2.88
N GLU A 108 -10.35 -8.27 2.82
CA GLU A 108 -11.37 -8.65 3.78
C GLU A 108 -11.69 -10.13 3.65
N LYS A 109 -11.84 -10.87 4.75
CA LYS A 109 -12.24 -12.28 4.69
C LYS A 109 -13.54 -12.50 3.88
N LYS A 110 -14.50 -11.59 4.01
CA LYS A 110 -15.76 -11.60 3.23
C LYS A 110 -15.57 -11.44 1.71
N ALA A 111 -14.41 -10.96 1.24
CA ALA A 111 -14.12 -10.83 -0.18
C ALA A 111 -14.16 -12.17 -0.92
N GLU A 112 -13.95 -13.29 -0.21
CA GLU A 112 -13.99 -14.64 -0.81
C GLU A 112 -15.43 -15.10 -1.14
N THR A 113 -16.42 -14.58 -0.42
CA THR A 113 -17.82 -15.03 -0.48
C THR A 113 -18.77 -13.98 -1.04
N GLU A 114 -18.65 -12.73 -0.60
CA GLU A 114 -19.58 -11.63 -0.88
C GLU A 114 -18.93 -10.49 -1.67
N GLY A 115 -17.60 -10.50 -1.77
CA GLY A 115 -16.84 -9.33 -2.21
C GLY A 115 -16.49 -8.42 -1.03
N GLY A 116 -15.60 -7.48 -1.28
CA GLY A 116 -15.07 -6.60 -0.24
C GLY A 116 -13.86 -5.80 -0.68
N SER A 117 -13.30 -5.07 0.27
CA SER A 117 -12.12 -4.25 0.08
C SER A 117 -10.85 -5.10 -0.02
N VAL A 118 -10.00 -4.77 -0.98
CA VAL A 118 -8.79 -5.51 -1.30
C VAL A 118 -7.66 -4.51 -1.47
N LEU A 119 -6.54 -4.76 -0.81
CA LEU A 119 -5.28 -4.06 -1.03
C LEU A 119 -4.48 -4.77 -2.11
N LEU A 120 -4.09 -4.02 -3.12
CA LEU A 120 -3.25 -4.48 -4.22
C LEU A 120 -1.77 -4.15 -3.95
N GLN A 121 -0.87 -4.79 -4.70
CA GLN A 121 0.59 -4.61 -4.58
C GLN A 121 1.07 -3.18 -4.86
N ASP A 122 0.30 -2.40 -5.62
CA ASP A 122 0.58 -0.98 -5.89
C ASP A 122 0.20 -0.05 -4.72
N GLY A 123 -0.37 -0.59 -3.64
CA GLY A 123 -0.86 0.17 -2.48
C GLY A 123 -2.30 0.66 -2.62
N THR A 124 -2.95 0.39 -3.75
CA THR A 124 -4.35 0.77 -3.99
C THR A 124 -5.29 -0.14 -3.21
N VAL A 125 -6.23 0.47 -2.47
CA VAL A 125 -7.37 -0.24 -1.89
C VAL A 125 -8.56 -0.07 -2.82
N LYS A 126 -9.20 -1.18 -3.23
CA LYS A 126 -10.42 -1.14 -4.03
C LYS A 126 -11.42 -2.19 -3.57
N THR A 127 -12.69 -1.92 -3.79
CA THR A 127 -13.76 -2.91 -3.59
C THR A 127 -13.87 -3.81 -4.82
N MET A 128 -13.95 -5.12 -4.59
CA MET A 128 -14.14 -6.13 -5.63
C MET A 128 -15.32 -7.02 -5.25
N THR A 129 -16.07 -7.49 -6.24
CA THR A 129 -17.04 -8.58 -6.05
C THR A 129 -16.30 -9.89 -5.76
N ALA A 130 -17.02 -10.90 -5.26
CA ALA A 130 -16.42 -12.20 -4.99
C ALA A 130 -15.81 -12.84 -6.26
N ASP A 131 -16.49 -12.71 -7.41
CA ASP A 131 -16.01 -13.25 -8.68
C ASP A 131 -14.77 -12.50 -9.19
N GLU A 132 -14.74 -11.18 -9.08
CA GLU A 132 -13.55 -10.38 -9.39
C GLU A 132 -12.38 -10.73 -8.47
N PHE A 133 -12.63 -10.94 -7.17
CA PHE A 133 -11.61 -11.34 -6.22
C PHE A 133 -11.02 -12.71 -6.56
N ARG A 134 -11.86 -13.68 -6.92
CA ARG A 134 -11.43 -15.03 -7.32
C ARG A 134 -10.64 -15.02 -8.63
N ALA A 135 -10.99 -14.15 -9.55
CA ALA A 135 -10.28 -13.95 -10.81
C ALA A 135 -8.98 -13.13 -10.66
N ALA A 136 -8.85 -12.35 -9.57
CA ALA A 136 -7.69 -11.52 -9.34
C ALA A 136 -6.43 -12.37 -9.10
N PRO A 137 -5.28 -12.01 -9.69
CA PRO A 137 -4.03 -12.66 -9.36
C PRO A 137 -3.74 -12.41 -7.88
N LYS A 138 -3.58 -13.49 -7.10
CA LYS A 138 -2.95 -13.37 -5.79
C LYS A 138 -1.49 -13.01 -6.01
N ALA A 139 -0.98 -12.06 -5.24
CA ALA A 139 0.41 -11.67 -5.33
C ALA A 139 1.30 -12.93 -5.13
N LYS A 140 2.37 -13.07 -5.92
CA LYS A 140 3.28 -14.22 -5.90
C LYS A 140 4.70 -13.80 -5.57
#